data_AF-A0AAE2SEA8-F1
#
_entry.id   AF-A0AAE2SEA8-F1
#
_cell.length_a   1.000
_cell.length_b   1.000
_cell.length_c   1.000
_cell.angle_alpha   90.00
_cell.angle_beta   90.00
_cell.angle_gamma   90.00
#
_symmetry.space_group_name_H-M   'P 1'
#
loop_
_entity.id
_entity.type
_entity.pdbx_description
1 polymer ?
#
loop_
_entity_poly.entity_id
_entity_poly.type
_entity_poly.pdbx_seq_one_letter_code
_entity_poly.pdbx_strand_id
1 'polypeptide(L)'
;MNASFLSVITLFLAAALPVHADPPKPKEIQSATGIVAKTVPSDASEGATDTQIFQHDKLVATIHNAAAVSFQPKGDILLLRETGADDDSRHFLLNLGKKEYSKNPEKRASWVIGGRYVVKTTWSDDGRQITLQTAQFAGGKPVTIEVKNFCR
;
A
#
# COMPACT_ATOMS: atom_id res chain seq x y z
N MET A 1 -19.78 73.55 -10.92
CA MET A 1 -20.02 72.11 -10.64
C MET A 1 -18.83 71.35 -11.19
N ASN A 2 -17.91 70.89 -10.35
CA ASN A 2 -16.84 69.96 -10.73
C ASN A 2 -16.75 68.92 -9.60
N ALA A 3 -17.15 67.69 -9.89
CA ALA A 3 -17.03 66.57 -8.98
C ALA A 3 -15.72 65.82 -9.30
N SER A 4 -14.74 65.90 -8.41
CA SER A 4 -13.52 65.09 -8.49
C SER A 4 -13.71 63.85 -7.61
N PHE A 5 -13.86 62.69 -8.26
CA PHE A 5 -13.82 61.38 -7.63
C PHE A 5 -12.36 61.03 -7.33
N LEU A 6 -12.00 60.88 -6.06
CA LEU A 6 -10.72 60.34 -5.61
C LEU A 6 -10.88 58.82 -5.46
N SER A 7 -10.29 58.04 -6.36
CA SER A 7 -10.30 56.58 -6.28
C SER A 7 -9.05 56.11 -5.53
N VAL A 8 -9.28 55.42 -4.41
CA VAL A 8 -8.26 54.78 -3.58
C VAL A 8 -7.82 53.47 -4.25
N ILE A 9 -6.53 53.29 -4.48
CA ILE A 9 -5.95 51.99 -4.85
C ILE A 9 -5.09 51.52 -3.67
N THR A 10 -5.65 50.63 -2.86
CA THR A 10 -4.91 49.91 -1.83
C THR A 10 -4.36 48.63 -2.46
N LEU A 11 -3.06 48.58 -2.70
CA LEU A 11 -2.36 47.41 -3.23
C LEU A 11 -2.14 46.40 -2.09
N PHE A 12 -2.97 45.36 -2.00
CA PHE A 12 -2.72 44.22 -1.10
C PHE A 12 -1.71 43.27 -1.74
N LEU A 13 -0.45 43.35 -1.30
CA LEU A 13 0.59 42.39 -1.64
C LEU A 13 0.42 41.15 -0.75
N ALA A 14 -0.35 40.16 -1.23
CA ALA A 14 -0.44 38.87 -0.56
C ALA A 14 0.84 38.06 -0.83
N ALA A 15 1.74 38.00 0.16
CA ALA A 15 2.87 37.09 0.14
C ALA A 15 2.35 35.64 0.21
N ALA A 16 2.45 34.90 -0.90
CA ALA A 16 2.18 33.47 -0.93
C ALA A 16 3.28 32.77 -0.12
N LEU A 17 2.96 32.35 1.11
CA LEU A 17 3.82 31.44 1.85
C LEU A 17 3.83 30.08 1.12
N PRO A 18 5.00 29.45 0.93
CA PRO A 18 5.07 28.12 0.36
C PRO A 18 4.37 27.14 1.29
N VAL A 19 3.27 26.57 0.84
CA VAL A 19 2.57 25.46 1.50
C VAL A 19 3.53 24.27 1.46
N HIS A 20 4.27 24.05 2.54
CA HIS A 20 4.96 22.78 2.77
C HIS A 20 3.87 21.72 2.96
N ALA A 21 3.68 20.87 1.96
CA ALA A 21 2.84 19.70 2.11
C ALA A 21 3.50 18.77 3.13
N ASP A 22 2.76 18.38 4.17
CA ASP A 22 3.21 17.35 5.10
C ASP A 22 3.62 16.09 4.30
N PRO A 23 4.70 15.40 4.67
CA PRO A 23 5.05 14.14 4.04
C PRO A 23 3.87 13.17 4.19
N PRO A 24 3.57 12.35 3.16
CA PRO A 24 2.46 11.42 3.20
C PRO A 24 2.60 10.51 4.43
N LYS A 25 1.56 10.48 5.27
CA LYS A 25 1.55 9.60 6.44
C LYS A 25 1.68 8.14 6.01
N PRO A 26 2.45 7.32 6.73
CA PRO A 26 2.53 5.88 6.49
C PRO A 26 1.14 5.26 6.38
N LYS A 27 0.91 4.44 5.35
CA LYS A 27 -0.33 3.69 5.22
C LYS A 27 -0.29 2.53 6.20
N GLU A 28 -1.21 2.54 7.16
CA GLU A 28 -1.36 1.50 8.17
C GLU A 28 -2.61 0.66 7.87
N ILE A 29 -2.47 -0.66 7.98
CA ILE A 29 -3.59 -1.60 7.96
C ILE A 29 -3.49 -2.56 9.13
N GLN A 30 -4.64 -2.97 9.68
CA GLN A 30 -4.73 -3.83 10.85
C GLN A 30 -5.49 -5.12 10.52
N SER A 31 -5.01 -6.24 11.05
CA SER A 31 -5.65 -7.54 10.94
C SER A 31 -6.73 -7.73 12.01
N ALA A 32 -7.65 -8.67 11.79
CA ALA A 32 -8.66 -9.05 12.81
C ALA A 32 -8.03 -9.63 14.10
N THR A 33 -6.79 -10.11 14.01
CA THR A 33 -6.02 -10.68 15.14
C THR A 33 -5.13 -9.64 15.83
N GLY A 34 -5.21 -8.36 15.45
CA GLY A 34 -4.45 -7.27 16.06
C GLY A 34 -3.03 -7.08 15.52
N ILE A 35 -2.68 -7.74 14.41
CA ILE A 35 -1.41 -7.52 13.72
C ILE A 35 -1.50 -6.21 12.93
N VAL A 36 -0.48 -5.38 13.01
CA VAL A 36 -0.43 -4.10 12.28
C VAL A 36 0.66 -4.16 11.21
N ALA A 37 0.34 -3.75 9.99
CA ALA A 37 1.30 -3.59 8.91
C ALA A 37 1.36 -2.12 8.47
N LYS A 38 2.56 -1.53 8.54
CA LYS A 38 2.82 -0.13 8.20
C LYS A 38 3.69 -0.06 6.97
N THR A 39 3.22 0.64 5.93
CA THR A 39 4.04 0.94 4.75
C THR A 39 4.81 2.22 5.02
N VAL A 40 6.13 2.14 5.00
CA VAL A 40 7.06 3.26 5.25
C VAL A 40 7.95 3.50 4.03
N PRO A 41 8.43 4.73 3.80
CA PRO A 41 9.46 4.99 2.78
C PRO A 41 10.69 4.11 3.00
N SER A 42 11.31 3.69 1.91
CA SER A 42 12.54 2.90 1.91
C SER A 42 13.68 3.70 1.28
N ASP A 43 14.89 3.58 1.84
CA ASP A 43 16.09 4.25 1.33
C ASP A 43 16.72 3.52 0.13
N ALA A 44 16.15 2.37 -0.28
CA ALA A 44 16.72 1.51 -1.31
C ALA A 44 16.66 2.10 -2.72
N SER A 45 15.61 2.84 -3.05
CA SER A 45 15.47 3.56 -4.32
C SER A 45 14.35 4.61 -4.24
N GLU A 46 14.30 5.51 -5.22
CA GLU A 46 13.20 6.47 -5.35
C GLU A 46 11.85 5.74 -5.41
N GLY A 47 10.89 6.21 -4.61
CA GLY A 47 9.55 5.62 -4.53
C GLY A 47 9.47 4.24 -3.86
N ALA A 48 10.59 3.66 -3.41
CA ALA A 48 10.59 2.39 -2.70
C ALA A 48 9.89 2.52 -1.35
N THR A 49 9.21 1.45 -0.96
CA THR A 49 8.57 1.35 0.36
C THR A 49 8.84 -0.02 0.96
N ASP A 50 8.94 -0.03 2.29
CA ASP A 50 9.04 -1.23 3.09
C ASP A 50 7.75 -1.41 3.90
N THR A 51 7.43 -2.65 4.24
CA THR A 51 6.34 -2.96 5.16
C THR A 51 6.90 -3.43 6.50
N GLN A 52 6.66 -2.66 7.55
CA GLN A 52 6.94 -3.05 8.93
C GLN A 52 5.73 -3.75 9.55
N ILE A 53 5.95 -4.89 10.18
CA ILE A 53 4.91 -5.73 10.78
C ILE A 53 5.07 -5.70 12.29
N PHE A 54 4.00 -5.36 13.00
CA PHE A 54 3.94 -5.25 14.46
C PHE A 54 2.93 -6.23 15.05
N GLN A 55 3.30 -6.85 16.17
CA GLN A 55 2.40 -7.65 17.01
C GLN A 55 2.49 -7.14 18.45
N HIS A 56 1.38 -6.69 19.02
CA HIS A 56 1.34 -6.06 20.36
C HIS A 56 2.41 -4.95 20.48
N ASP A 57 2.41 -4.01 19.52
CA ASP A 57 3.36 -2.88 19.42
C ASP A 57 4.84 -3.23 19.23
N LYS A 58 5.19 -4.52 19.16
CA LYS A 58 6.54 -4.99 18.89
C LYS A 58 6.75 -5.21 17.40
N LEU A 59 7.78 -4.60 16.84
CA LEU A 59 8.25 -4.90 15.48
C LEU A 59 8.72 -6.36 15.41
N VAL A 60 8.07 -7.17 14.58
CA VAL A 60 8.40 -8.59 14.38
C VAL A 60 9.10 -8.86 13.05
N ALA A 61 8.89 -8.02 12.05
CA ALA A 61 9.52 -8.14 10.74
C ALA A 61 9.47 -6.83 9.95
N THR A 62 10.44 -6.67 9.05
CA THR A 62 10.41 -5.69 7.96
C THR A 62 10.49 -6.46 6.64
N ILE A 63 9.56 -6.18 5.74
CA ILE A 63 9.56 -6.70 4.38
C ILE A 63 10.00 -5.57 3.45
N HIS A 64 11.21 -5.71 2.92
CA HIS A 64 11.79 -4.71 2.03
C HIS A 64 11.11 -4.72 0.65
N ASN A 65 11.06 -3.55 0.02
CA ASN A 65 10.52 -3.36 -1.34
C ASN A 65 9.09 -3.89 -1.49
N ALA A 66 8.24 -3.66 -0.49
CA ALA A 66 6.87 -4.13 -0.47
C ALA A 66 5.96 -3.18 0.32
N ALA A 67 4.79 -2.89 -0.24
CA ALA A 67 3.72 -2.11 0.37
C ALA A 67 2.58 -3.01 0.87
N ALA A 68 2.05 -2.70 2.04
CA ALA A 68 0.90 -3.40 2.62
C ALA A 68 -0.40 -3.03 1.90
N VAL A 69 -1.14 -4.03 1.40
CA VAL A 69 -2.38 -3.81 0.65
C VAL A 69 -3.60 -4.07 1.52
N SER A 70 -3.75 -5.29 2.03
CA SER A 70 -4.92 -5.72 2.81
C SER A 70 -4.62 -6.99 3.61
N PHE A 71 -5.32 -7.19 4.72
CA PHE A 71 -5.33 -8.46 5.44
C PHE A 71 -6.47 -9.38 4.98
N GLN A 72 -6.22 -10.68 5.02
CA GLN A 72 -7.26 -11.70 4.99
C GLN A 72 -8.22 -11.48 6.18
N PRO A 73 -9.53 -11.73 6.05
CA PRO A 73 -10.51 -11.52 7.14
C PRO A 73 -10.20 -12.26 8.44
N LYS A 74 -9.53 -13.43 8.36
CA LYS A 74 -9.09 -14.21 9.54
C LYS A 74 -7.82 -13.68 10.20
N GLY A 75 -7.14 -12.72 9.56
CA GLY A 75 -6.09 -11.90 10.15
C GLY A 75 -4.65 -12.37 10.00
N ASP A 76 -4.41 -13.61 9.56
CA ASP A 76 -3.06 -14.19 9.59
C ASP A 76 -2.31 -14.11 8.27
N ILE A 77 -2.97 -13.72 7.18
CA ILE A 77 -2.37 -13.60 5.85
C ILE A 77 -2.44 -12.15 5.39
N LEU A 78 -1.28 -11.61 5.05
CA LEU A 78 -1.11 -10.26 4.54
C LEU A 78 -0.91 -10.29 3.02
N LEU A 79 -1.68 -9.50 2.29
CA LEU A 79 -1.40 -9.20 0.89
C LEU A 79 -0.42 -8.03 0.81
N LEU A 80 0.69 -8.26 0.11
CA LEU A 80 1.72 -7.27 -0.19
C LEU A 80 1.76 -7.01 -1.69
N ARG A 81 2.17 -5.79 -2.04
CA ARG A 81 2.51 -5.38 -3.40
C ARG A 81 3.99 -5.04 -3.43
N GLU A 82 4.74 -5.61 -4.36
CA GLU A 82 6.14 -5.22 -4.56
C GLU A 82 6.24 -3.73 -4.91
N THR A 83 7.28 -3.09 -4.42
CA THR A 83 7.65 -1.73 -4.80
C THR A 83 8.88 -1.83 -5.68
N GLY A 84 8.74 -1.44 -6.94
CA GLY A 84 9.83 -1.43 -7.93
C GLY A 84 9.67 -0.22 -8.84
N ALA A 85 10.73 0.10 -9.59
CA ALA A 85 10.79 1.26 -10.48
C ALA A 85 9.81 1.17 -11.68
N ASP A 86 9.28 -0.01 -11.95
CA ASP A 86 8.37 -0.26 -13.07
C ASP A 86 6.93 -0.51 -12.60
N ASP A 87 5.98 -0.29 -13.51
CA ASP A 87 4.55 -0.61 -13.36
C ASP A 87 4.24 -2.12 -13.17
N ASP A 88 5.29 -2.93 -13.05
CA ASP A 88 5.30 -4.37 -12.83
C ASP A 88 5.19 -4.76 -11.37
N SER A 89 4.49 -3.94 -10.58
CA SER A 89 4.27 -4.21 -9.17
C SER A 89 3.44 -5.49 -8.97
N ARG A 90 4.13 -6.60 -8.68
CA ARG A 90 3.51 -7.91 -8.41
C ARG A 90 2.88 -7.94 -7.03
N HIS A 91 1.89 -8.81 -6.86
CA HIS A 91 1.26 -9.06 -5.57
C HIS A 91 1.61 -10.45 -5.06
N PHE A 92 1.84 -10.56 -3.76
CA PHE A 92 2.14 -11.85 -3.12
C PHE A 92 1.51 -11.91 -1.72
N LEU A 93 1.28 -13.14 -1.26
CA LEU A 93 0.72 -13.40 0.07
C LEU A 93 1.83 -13.74 1.06
N LEU A 94 1.67 -13.29 2.29
CA LEU A 94 2.57 -13.57 3.39
C LEU A 94 1.79 -14.13 4.58
N ASN A 95 1.99 -15.40 4.92
CA ASN A 95 1.37 -16.00 6.10
C ASN A 95 2.18 -15.69 7.37
N LEU A 96 1.63 -14.78 8.18
CA LEU A 96 2.24 -14.32 9.42
C LEU A 96 2.12 -15.36 10.54
N GLY A 97 1.01 -16.10 10.61
CA GLY A 97 0.81 -17.19 11.57
C GLY A 97 1.85 -18.31 11.40
N LYS A 98 2.35 -18.51 10.19
CA LYS A 98 3.42 -19.47 9.86
C LYS A 98 4.82 -18.83 9.77
N LYS A 99 4.95 -17.58 10.22
CA LYS A 99 6.20 -16.82 10.24
C LYS A 99 6.93 -16.79 8.90
N GLU A 100 6.20 -16.65 7.79
CA GLU A 100 6.81 -16.66 6.46
C GLU A 100 7.77 -15.48 6.20
N TYR A 101 7.65 -14.43 7.01
CA TYR A 101 8.59 -13.31 7.03
C TYR A 101 10.02 -13.71 7.40
N SER A 102 10.23 -14.81 8.13
CA SER A 102 11.57 -15.32 8.47
C SER A 102 12.12 -16.32 7.44
N LYS A 103 11.34 -16.69 6.42
CA LYS A 103 11.78 -17.58 5.34
C LYS A 103 12.56 -16.79 4.28
N ASN A 104 13.34 -17.47 3.44
CA ASN A 104 14.14 -16.85 2.37
C ASN A 104 13.25 -15.93 1.46
N PRO A 105 13.61 -14.64 1.29
CA PRO A 105 12.90 -13.70 0.42
C PRO A 105 12.64 -14.19 -1.01
N GLU A 106 13.59 -14.90 -1.62
CA GLU A 106 13.46 -15.43 -2.98
C GLU A 106 12.35 -16.48 -3.09
N LYS A 107 12.16 -17.28 -2.01
CA LYS A 107 11.02 -18.21 -1.95
C LYS A 107 9.69 -17.48 -1.86
N ARG A 108 9.64 -16.27 -1.26
CA ARG A 108 8.42 -15.45 -1.20
C ARG A 108 8.02 -14.91 -2.57
N ALA A 109 8.99 -14.55 -3.40
CA ALA A 109 8.75 -14.11 -4.78
C ALA A 109 8.15 -15.22 -5.67
N SER A 110 8.20 -16.49 -5.25
CA SER A 110 7.50 -17.59 -5.94
C SER A 110 5.99 -17.65 -5.65
N TRP A 111 5.49 -16.87 -4.69
CA TRP A 111 4.08 -16.84 -4.28
C TRP A 111 3.31 -15.66 -4.87
N VAL A 112 3.72 -15.23 -6.06
CA VAL A 112 3.07 -14.15 -6.79
C VAL A 112 1.69 -14.60 -7.25
N ILE A 113 0.68 -13.83 -6.89
CA ILE A 113 -0.74 -14.08 -7.20
C ILE A 113 -1.34 -12.99 -8.09
N GLY A 114 -0.57 -12.02 -8.60
CA GLY A 114 -1.12 -10.88 -9.33
C GLY A 114 -0.36 -10.48 -10.57
N GLY A 115 -0.94 -9.53 -11.31
CA GLY A 115 -0.35 -8.89 -12.47
C GLY A 115 -0.19 -7.37 -12.29
N ARG A 116 0.19 -6.69 -13.36
CA ARG A 116 0.35 -5.23 -13.39
C ARG A 116 -0.99 -4.52 -13.09
N TYR A 117 -0.91 -3.34 -12.49
CA TYR A 117 -2.05 -2.42 -12.30
C TYR A 117 -3.27 -2.99 -11.55
N VAL A 118 -3.06 -3.80 -10.50
CA VAL A 118 -4.17 -4.16 -9.59
C VAL A 118 -4.64 -2.89 -8.87
N VAL A 119 -5.90 -2.53 -9.07
CA VAL A 119 -6.53 -1.32 -8.49
C VAL A 119 -7.48 -1.65 -7.35
N LYS A 120 -7.97 -2.90 -7.28
CA LYS A 120 -8.88 -3.34 -6.24
C LYS A 120 -8.61 -4.79 -5.86
N THR A 121 -8.71 -5.06 -4.57
CA THR A 121 -8.60 -6.40 -4.00
C THR A 121 -9.82 -6.67 -3.13
N THR A 122 -10.30 -7.91 -3.12
CA THR A 122 -11.48 -8.30 -2.33
C THR A 122 -11.27 -9.72 -1.85
N TRP A 123 -11.47 -9.95 -0.56
CA TRP A 123 -11.39 -11.26 0.06
C TRP A 123 -12.77 -11.91 0.14
N SER A 124 -12.84 -13.22 0.03
CA SER A 124 -14.03 -13.95 0.47
C SER A 124 -14.16 -13.87 1.99
N ASP A 125 -15.37 -13.92 2.53
CA ASP A 125 -15.64 -13.82 3.98
C ASP A 125 -14.90 -14.91 4.78
N ASP A 126 -14.78 -16.11 4.20
CA ASP A 126 -14.06 -17.22 4.82
C ASP A 126 -12.52 -17.12 4.69
N GLY A 127 -12.04 -16.11 3.97
CA GLY A 127 -10.63 -15.81 3.68
C GLY A 127 -9.95 -16.82 2.78
N ARG A 128 -10.66 -17.76 2.15
CA ARG A 128 -10.05 -18.80 1.31
C ARG A 128 -9.71 -18.32 -0.09
N GLN A 129 -10.37 -17.26 -0.55
CA GLN A 129 -10.19 -16.69 -1.87
C GLN A 129 -9.86 -15.20 -1.78
N ILE A 130 -9.09 -14.76 -2.77
CA ILE A 130 -8.87 -13.35 -3.04
C ILE A 130 -9.12 -13.07 -4.51
N THR A 131 -9.85 -11.99 -4.78
CA THR A 131 -10.08 -11.47 -6.12
C THR A 131 -9.25 -10.21 -6.31
N LEU A 132 -8.44 -10.18 -7.38
CA LEU A 132 -7.66 -9.03 -7.80
C LEU A 132 -8.28 -8.47 -9.08
N GLN A 133 -8.58 -7.17 -9.10
CA GLN A 133 -9.10 -6.48 -10.27
C GLN A 133 -8.02 -5.52 -10.80
N THR A 134 -7.65 -5.72 -12.07
CA THR A 134 -6.73 -4.82 -12.78
C THR A 134 -7.46 -3.60 -13.33
N ALA A 135 -6.72 -2.53 -13.60
CA ALA A 135 -7.25 -1.35 -14.27
C ALA A 135 -7.80 -1.70 -15.67
N GLN A 136 -8.82 -0.96 -16.13
CA GLN A 136 -9.48 -1.21 -17.43
C GLN A 136 -8.50 -1.18 -18.61
N PHE A 137 -7.57 -0.23 -18.63
CA PHE A 137 -6.55 -0.12 -19.68
C PHE A 137 -5.57 -1.31 -19.71
N ALA A 138 -5.51 -2.09 -18.63
CA ALA A 138 -4.67 -3.28 -18.47
C ALA A 138 -5.48 -4.59 -18.51
N GLY A 139 -6.67 -4.57 -19.11
CA GLY A 139 -7.50 -5.75 -19.34
C GLY A 139 -8.68 -5.90 -18.38
N GLY A 140 -8.75 -5.14 -17.28
CA GLY A 140 -9.94 -4.88 -16.46
C GLY A 140 -10.63 -6.05 -15.76
N LYS A 141 -10.29 -7.31 -16.08
CA LYS A 141 -11.00 -8.49 -15.63
C LYS A 141 -10.54 -8.92 -14.24
N PRO A 142 -11.47 -9.21 -13.31
CA PRO A 142 -11.12 -9.76 -12.02
C PRO A 142 -10.57 -11.18 -12.16
N VAL A 143 -9.54 -11.50 -11.38
CA VAL A 143 -8.98 -12.84 -11.24
C VAL A 143 -9.14 -13.29 -9.79
N THR A 144 -9.78 -14.43 -9.59
CA THR A 144 -9.98 -15.04 -8.26
C THR A 144 -9.00 -16.18 -8.03
N ILE A 145 -8.41 -16.22 -6.84
CA ILE A 145 -7.29 -17.08 -6.51
C ILE A 145 -7.55 -17.79 -5.19
N GLU A 146 -7.28 -19.09 -5.17
CA GLU A 146 -7.33 -19.94 -3.98
C GLU A 146 -6.06 -19.76 -3.13
N VAL A 147 -6.22 -19.21 -1.93
CA VAL A 147 -5.11 -18.84 -1.02
C VAL A 147 -4.26 -20.05 -0.63
N LYS A 148 -4.90 -21.22 -0.45
CA LYS A 148 -4.23 -22.48 -0.08
C LYS A 148 -3.13 -22.91 -1.05
N ASN A 149 -3.17 -22.42 -2.30
CA ASN A 149 -2.16 -22.77 -3.30
C ASN A 149 -0.85 -21.99 -3.11
N PHE A 150 -0.86 -20.92 -2.31
CA PHE A 150 0.25 -19.97 -2.17
C PHE A 150 0.78 -19.88 -0.73
N CYS A 151 -0.09 -20.04 0.27
CA CYS A 151 0.32 -20.07 1.68
C CYS A 151 0.31 -21.50 2.22
N ARG A 152 1.50 -22.07 2.48
CA ARG A 152 1.67 -23.44 2.99
C ARG A 152 2.00 -23.51 4.46
#